data_AF-A0A7W9TKA7-F1
#
_entry.id   AF-A0A7W9TKA7-F1
#
_cell.length_a   1.000
_cell.length_b   1.000
_cell.length_c   1.000
_cell.angle_alpha   90.00
_cell.angle_beta   90.00
_cell.angle_gamma   90.00
#
_symmetry.space_group_name_H-M   'P 1'
#
loop_
_entity.id
_entity.type
_entity.pdbx_description
1 polymer ?
#
loop_
_entity_poly.entity_id
_entity_poly.type
_entity_poly.pdbx_seq_one_letter_code
_entity_poly.pdbx_strand_id
1 'polypeptide(L)'
;MSSPSSPDPLARLLAVHAGTRRRLQALAGAEASDPRAAIAWIEGPARIAHDILEQRLFPALIESMAGSDAVCLKGMTGGLARGRADLDRRWRQAVRPVLEGRADAAGRDARDALAAREALDAREARDTRDAHEVRDAHEALAAWTGDYLAWLTRADEELLPMAARLLDDAALDELTADCARLDGTA
;
A
#
# COMPACT_ATOMS: atom_id res chain seq x y z
N MET A 1 28.88 1.07 -26.60
CA MET A 1 28.00 0.04 -26.02
C MET A 1 27.05 0.78 -25.11
N SER A 2 25.82 1.03 -25.56
CA SER A 2 24.82 1.69 -24.72
C SER A 2 24.36 0.67 -23.70
N SER A 3 24.69 0.87 -22.42
CA SER A 3 24.02 0.17 -21.33
C SER A 3 22.51 0.33 -21.52
N PRO A 4 21.68 -0.69 -21.24
CA PRO A 4 20.24 -0.46 -21.16
C PRO A 4 20.05 0.67 -20.14
N SER A 5 19.45 1.80 -20.57
CA SER A 5 19.10 2.88 -19.65
C SER A 5 18.31 2.25 -18.51
N SER A 6 18.79 2.42 -17.28
CA SER A 6 18.06 2.01 -16.10
C SER A 6 16.62 2.56 -16.19
N PRO A 7 15.60 1.77 -15.81
CA PRO A 7 14.22 2.23 -15.92
C PRO A 7 14.03 3.52 -15.11
N ASP A 8 13.31 4.49 -15.69
CA ASP A 8 12.98 5.76 -15.04
C ASP A 8 12.44 5.51 -13.62
N PRO A 9 13.11 6.03 -12.57
CA PRO A 9 12.76 5.76 -11.19
C PRO A 9 11.36 6.28 -10.82
N LEU A 10 10.92 7.39 -11.41
CA LEU A 10 9.57 7.93 -11.16
C LEU A 10 8.51 7.05 -11.80
N ALA A 11 8.75 6.59 -13.03
CA ALA A 11 7.88 5.61 -13.69
C ALA A 11 7.81 4.29 -12.90
N ARG A 12 8.92 3.86 -12.28
CA ARG A 12 8.95 2.66 -11.44
C ARG A 12 8.09 2.81 -10.19
N LEU A 13 8.16 3.94 -9.49
CA LEU A 13 7.32 4.24 -8.33
C LEU A 13 5.83 4.27 -8.73
N LEU A 14 5.49 4.95 -9.83
CA LEU A 14 4.13 4.98 -10.39
C LEU A 14 3.61 3.57 -10.72
N ALA A 15 4.45 2.68 -11.24
CA ALA A 15 4.06 1.30 -11.52
C ALA A 15 3.70 0.53 -10.24
N VAL A 16 4.43 0.73 -9.14
CA VAL A 16 4.10 0.14 -7.84
C VAL A 16 2.82 0.75 -7.28
N HIS A 17 2.62 2.06 -7.39
CA HIS A 17 1.38 2.73 -6.97
C HIS A 17 0.17 2.22 -7.76
N ALA A 18 0.30 2.03 -9.08
CA ALA A 18 -0.74 1.44 -9.91
C ALA A 18 -1.03 -0.03 -9.51
N GLY A 19 0.00 -0.82 -9.22
CA GLY A 19 -0.15 -2.19 -8.72
C GLY A 19 -0.82 -2.26 -7.34
N THR A 20 -0.55 -1.28 -6.48
CA THR A 20 -1.17 -1.12 -5.17
C THR A 20 -2.64 -0.74 -5.30
N ARG A 21 -2.95 0.27 -6.13
CA ARG A 21 -4.32 0.71 -6.44
C ARG A 21 -5.21 -0.44 -6.91
N ARG A 22 -4.74 -1.25 -7.87
CA ARG A 22 -5.50 -2.41 -8.36
C ARG A 22 -5.84 -3.41 -7.25
N ARG A 23 -4.88 -3.71 -6.38
CA ARG A 23 -5.08 -4.65 -5.26
C ARG A 23 -6.02 -4.09 -4.20
N LEU A 24 -5.89 -2.81 -3.85
CA LEU A 24 -6.79 -2.12 -2.93
C LEU A 24 -8.23 -2.08 -3.47
N GLN A 25 -8.39 -1.81 -4.77
CA GLN A 25 -9.71 -1.85 -5.43
C GLN A 25 -10.31 -3.27 -5.41
N ALA A 26 -9.51 -4.31 -5.65
CA ALA A 26 -9.95 -5.70 -5.53
C ALA A 26 -10.36 -6.05 -4.08
N LEU A 27 -9.67 -5.53 -3.06
CA LEU A 27 -10.02 -5.73 -1.65
C LEU A 27 -11.32 -5.03 -1.22
N ALA A 28 -11.63 -3.88 -1.82
CA ALA A 28 -12.85 -3.12 -1.56
C ALA A 28 -14.06 -3.61 -2.38
N GLY A 29 -13.81 -4.24 -3.52
CA GLY A 29 -14.84 -4.80 -4.40
C GLY A 29 -15.36 -6.16 -3.93
N ALA A 30 -16.31 -6.70 -4.70
CA ALA A 30 -16.78 -8.09 -4.57
C ALA A 30 -15.87 -9.09 -5.33
N GLU A 31 -14.74 -8.63 -5.88
CA GLU A 31 -13.78 -9.51 -6.52
C GLU A 31 -13.07 -10.39 -5.49
N ALA A 32 -12.82 -11.65 -5.85
CA ALA A 32 -12.04 -12.56 -5.03
C ALA A 32 -10.57 -12.11 -5.02
N SER A 33 -10.20 -11.31 -4.02
CA SER A 33 -8.80 -10.98 -3.74
C SER A 33 -8.19 -12.05 -2.84
N ASP A 34 -7.01 -12.57 -3.17
CA ASP A 34 -6.24 -13.41 -2.26
C ASP A 34 -5.70 -12.55 -1.10
N PRO A 35 -6.19 -12.73 0.15
CA PRO A 35 -5.77 -11.90 1.26
C PRO A 35 -4.28 -12.06 1.58
N ARG A 36 -3.68 -13.23 1.30
CA ARG A 36 -2.24 -13.46 1.55
C ARG A 36 -1.39 -12.68 0.55
N ALA A 37 -1.74 -12.73 -0.73
CA ALA A 37 -1.06 -11.94 -1.76
C ALA A 37 -1.20 -10.42 -1.50
N ALA A 38 -2.36 -9.98 -1.01
CA ALA A 38 -2.56 -8.59 -0.60
C ALA A 38 -1.64 -8.19 0.56
N ILE A 39 -1.58 -8.99 1.63
CA ILE A 39 -0.66 -8.75 2.76
C ILE A 39 0.79 -8.67 2.28
N ALA A 40 1.25 -9.65 1.50
CA ALA A 40 2.61 -9.70 0.99
C ALA A 40 2.96 -8.47 0.14
N TRP A 41 2.01 -8.00 -0.69
CA TRP A 41 2.22 -6.80 -1.50
C TRP A 41 2.34 -5.52 -0.67
N ILE A 42 1.45 -5.34 0.32
CA ILE A 42 1.44 -4.15 1.18
C ILE A 42 2.70 -4.10 2.05
N GLU A 43 3.11 -5.23 2.61
CA GLU A 43 4.29 -5.31 3.49
C GLU A 43 5.64 -5.36 2.75
N GLY A 44 5.61 -5.69 1.45
CA GLY A 44 6.78 -5.76 0.58
C GLY A 44 6.85 -4.59 -0.41
N PRO A 45 6.55 -4.80 -1.71
CA PRO A 45 6.73 -3.79 -2.76
C PRO A 45 6.11 -2.42 -2.44
N ALA A 46 4.88 -2.40 -1.90
CA ALA A 46 4.22 -1.15 -1.59
C ALA A 46 5.01 -0.37 -0.53
N ARG A 47 5.33 -1.00 0.62
CA ARG A 47 6.14 -0.41 1.70
C ARG A 47 7.55 0.00 1.26
N ILE A 48 8.18 -0.72 0.34
CA ILE A 48 9.50 -0.32 -0.17
C ILE A 48 9.41 0.96 -1.01
N ALA A 49 8.48 1.06 -1.96
CA ALA A 49 8.33 2.25 -2.82
C ALA A 49 8.07 3.51 -2.00
N HIS A 50 7.17 3.34 -1.07
CA HIS A 50 6.83 4.18 0.04
C HIS A 50 8.01 4.67 0.92
N ASP A 51 8.90 3.77 1.35
CA ASP A 51 10.10 4.13 2.12
C ASP A 51 11.08 4.92 1.23
N ILE A 52 11.17 4.60 -0.06
CA ILE A 52 11.96 5.39 -1.03
C ILE A 52 11.43 6.82 -1.10
N LEU A 53 10.11 7.03 -1.13
CA LEU A 53 9.54 8.38 -1.12
C LEU A 53 10.03 9.17 0.10
N GLU A 54 9.90 8.60 1.30
CA GLU A 54 10.19 9.30 2.55
C GLU A 54 11.68 9.49 2.82
N GLN A 55 12.51 8.50 2.49
CA GLN A 55 13.93 8.50 2.82
C GLN A 55 14.81 9.14 1.73
N ARG A 56 14.37 9.09 0.46
CA ARG A 56 15.14 9.62 -0.68
C ARG A 56 14.46 10.80 -1.33
N LEU A 57 13.21 10.62 -1.78
CA LEU A 57 12.56 11.61 -2.63
C LEU A 57 12.25 12.91 -1.88
N PHE A 58 11.70 12.81 -0.66
CA PHE A 58 11.28 13.99 0.09
C PHE A 58 12.47 14.88 0.48
N PRO A 59 13.59 14.35 1.02
CA PRO A 59 14.78 15.16 1.27
C PRO A 59 15.32 15.82 0.00
N ALA A 60 15.47 15.07 -1.09
CA ALA A 60 15.99 15.59 -2.35
C ALA A 60 15.14 16.76 -2.86
N LEU A 61 13.81 16.62 -2.86
CA LEU A 61 12.88 17.69 -3.25
C LEU A 61 13.04 18.95 -2.40
N ILE A 62 13.22 18.81 -1.09
CA ILE A 62 13.40 19.94 -0.17
C ILE A 62 14.74 20.63 -0.43
N GLU A 63 15.79 19.87 -0.71
CA GLU A 63 17.15 20.37 -0.98
C GLU A 63 17.25 21.05 -2.35
N SER A 64 16.47 20.62 -3.34
CA SER A 64 16.40 21.25 -4.67
C SER A 64 15.84 22.68 -4.67
N MET A 65 15.32 23.18 -3.54
CA MET A 65 14.75 24.53 -3.46
C MET A 65 15.18 25.31 -2.22
N ALA A 66 15.21 26.65 -2.36
CA ALA A 66 15.51 27.58 -1.27
C ALA A 66 14.32 28.50 -0.98
N GLY A 67 14.22 29.00 0.26
CA GLY A 67 13.24 30.03 0.63
C GLY A 67 11.81 29.50 0.85
N SER A 68 10.81 30.27 0.41
CA SER A 68 9.38 29.99 0.67
C SER A 68 8.91 28.66 0.08
N ASP A 69 9.42 28.31 -1.10
CA ASP A 69 9.00 27.11 -1.80
C ASP A 69 9.47 25.84 -1.06
N ALA A 70 10.62 25.90 -0.39
CA ALA A 70 11.11 24.81 0.47
C ALA A 70 10.21 24.61 1.71
N VAL A 71 9.58 25.67 2.23
CA VAL A 71 8.62 25.56 3.34
C VAL A 71 7.32 24.90 2.86
N CYS A 72 6.83 25.29 1.68
CA CYS A 72 5.66 24.66 1.05
C CYS A 72 5.89 23.15 0.84
N LEU A 73 7.04 22.78 0.29
CA LEU A 73 7.41 21.37 0.11
C LEU A 73 7.50 20.60 1.43
N LYS A 74 8.12 21.17 2.47
CA LYS A 74 8.16 20.56 3.81
C LYS A 74 6.76 20.30 4.37
N GLY A 75 5.83 21.23 4.15
CA GLY A 75 4.43 21.06 4.54
C GLY A 75 3.76 19.89 3.82
N MET A 76 3.93 19.82 2.50
CA MET A 76 3.36 18.78 1.64
C MET A 76 3.94 17.39 1.97
N THR A 77 5.27 17.25 1.96
CA THR A 77 5.95 15.98 2.25
C THR A 77 5.70 15.53 3.70
N GLY A 78 5.67 16.47 4.66
CA GLY A 78 5.27 16.18 6.04
C GLY A 78 3.82 15.71 6.17
N GLY A 79 2.91 16.22 5.34
CA GLY A 79 1.53 15.75 5.25
C GLY A 79 1.44 14.31 4.75
N LEU A 80 2.16 13.98 3.68
CA LEU A 80 2.24 12.63 3.14
C LEU A 80 2.87 11.65 4.14
N ALA A 81 3.97 12.01 4.81
CA ALA A 81 4.60 11.16 5.82
C ALA A 81 3.67 10.88 7.01
N ARG A 82 2.95 11.90 7.51
CA ARG A 82 1.95 11.70 8.59
C ARG A 82 0.78 10.83 8.13
N GLY A 83 0.27 11.08 6.92
CA GLY A 83 -0.81 10.28 6.32
C GLY A 83 -0.39 8.82 6.20
N ARG A 84 0.84 8.56 5.77
CA ARG A 84 1.37 7.21 5.76
C ARG A 84 1.45 6.59 7.15
N ALA A 85 2.05 7.27 8.11
CA ALA A 85 2.25 6.70 9.44
C ALA A 85 0.91 6.30 10.09
N ASP A 86 -0.16 7.05 9.80
CA ASP A 86 -1.52 6.69 10.15
C ASP A 86 -2.05 5.46 9.39
N LEU A 87 -1.87 5.38 8.07
CA LEU A 87 -2.22 4.19 7.27
C LEU A 87 -1.50 2.93 7.79
N ASP A 88 -0.21 3.01 8.11
CA ASP A 88 0.58 1.92 8.67
C ASP A 88 0.10 1.50 10.05
N ARG A 89 -0.28 2.46 10.90
CA ARG A 89 -0.86 2.17 12.21
C ARG A 89 -2.18 1.42 12.06
N ARG A 90 -3.10 1.94 11.25
CA ARG A 90 -4.42 1.33 11.01
C ARG A 90 -4.30 -0.02 10.31
N TRP A 91 -3.33 -0.18 9.42
CA TRP A 91 -2.97 -1.47 8.82
C TRP A 91 -2.65 -2.51 9.89
N ARG A 92 -1.68 -2.22 10.77
CA ARG A 92 -1.24 -3.14 11.82
C ARG A 92 -2.34 -3.46 12.84
N GLN A 93 -3.16 -2.47 13.18
CA GLN A 93 -4.14 -2.59 14.26
C GLN A 93 -5.46 -3.22 13.83
N ALA A 94 -5.93 -2.95 12.62
CA ALA A 94 -7.28 -3.32 12.19
C ALA A 94 -7.29 -4.14 10.90
N VAL A 95 -6.57 -3.72 9.87
CA VAL A 95 -6.73 -4.32 8.53
C VAL A 95 -6.01 -5.66 8.39
N ARG A 96 -4.75 -5.74 8.83
CA ARG A 96 -3.94 -6.96 8.73
C ARG A 96 -4.59 -8.16 9.44
N PRO A 97 -5.07 -8.03 10.71
CA PRO A 97 -5.78 -9.12 11.37
C PRO A 97 -7.04 -9.60 10.62
N VAL A 98 -7.79 -8.68 10.01
CA VAL A 98 -8.98 -9.02 9.22
C VAL A 98 -8.62 -9.86 7.99
N LEU A 99 -7.56 -9.48 7.28
CA LEU A 99 -7.09 -10.21 6.10
C LEU A 99 -6.49 -11.58 6.48
N GLU A 100 -5.76 -11.67 7.59
CA GLU A 100 -5.28 -12.95 8.14
C GLU A 100 -6.46 -13.88 8.48
N GLY A 101 -7.50 -13.35 9.16
CA GLY A 101 -8.71 -14.10 9.46
C GLY A 101 -9.43 -14.62 8.21
N ARG A 102 -9.51 -13.82 7.14
CA ARG A 102 -10.05 -14.24 5.84
C ARG A 102 -9.20 -15.34 5.18
N ALA A 103 -7.87 -15.21 5.22
CA ALA A 103 -6.96 -16.22 4.67
C ALA A 103 -7.06 -17.57 5.41
N ASP A 104 -7.29 -17.53 6.73
CA ASP A 104 -7.47 -18.72 7.55
C ASP A 104 -8.84 -19.34 7.33
N ALA A 105 -9.91 -18.53 7.19
CA ALA A 105 -11.24 -19.01 6.87
C ALA A 105 -11.27 -19.73 5.51
N ALA A 106 -10.69 -19.14 4.47
CA ALA A 106 -10.57 -19.79 3.16
C ALA A 106 -9.81 -21.13 3.24
N GLY A 107 -8.79 -21.21 4.10
CA GLY A 107 -8.08 -22.46 4.37
C GLY A 107 -8.89 -23.49 5.17
N ARG A 108 -9.75 -23.04 6.09
CA ARG A 108 -10.69 -23.90 6.82
C ARG A 108 -11.80 -24.40 5.91
N ASP A 109 -12.45 -23.55 5.13
CA ASP A 109 -13.51 -23.94 4.19
C ASP A 109 -13.04 -25.03 3.22
N ALA A 110 -11.78 -24.96 2.75
CA ALA A 110 -11.18 -26.01 1.94
C ALA A 110 -11.04 -27.35 2.68
N ARG A 111 -10.71 -27.33 3.98
CA ARG A 111 -10.62 -28.53 4.85
C ARG A 111 -11.99 -29.02 5.30
N ASP A 112 -12.89 -28.11 5.59
CA ASP A 112 -14.24 -28.38 6.06
C ASP A 112 -15.10 -28.88 4.89
N ALA A 113 -14.91 -28.44 3.66
CA ALA A 113 -15.51 -29.09 2.48
C ALA A 113 -15.09 -30.57 2.35
N LEU A 114 -13.90 -30.94 2.84
CA LEU A 114 -13.44 -32.32 2.92
C LEU A 114 -14.08 -33.08 4.12
N ALA A 115 -14.37 -32.38 5.22
CA ALA A 115 -14.92 -32.95 6.46
C ALA A 115 -16.46 -32.92 6.58
N ALA A 116 -17.15 -31.99 5.92
CA ALA A 116 -18.60 -31.71 5.96
C ALA A 116 -19.46 -32.80 5.28
N ARG A 117 -18.88 -33.98 5.06
CA ARG A 117 -19.63 -35.22 4.99
C ARG A 117 -20.35 -35.56 6.31
N GLU A 118 -20.02 -34.92 7.43
CA GLU A 118 -20.52 -35.31 8.75
C GLU A 118 -20.95 -34.12 9.65
N ALA A 119 -22.28 -33.84 9.65
CA ALA A 119 -23.21 -33.35 10.71
C ALA A 119 -22.98 -32.06 11.58
N LEU A 120 -24.08 -31.56 12.20
CA LEU A 120 -24.19 -30.24 12.90
C LEU A 120 -25.35 -30.08 13.93
N ASP A 121 -25.19 -29.19 14.95
CA ASP A 121 -26.27 -28.31 15.54
C ASP A 121 -25.86 -27.40 16.75
N ALA A 122 -24.90 -26.47 16.64
CA ALA A 122 -24.57 -25.52 17.74
C ALA A 122 -24.24 -24.06 17.30
N ARG A 123 -24.80 -23.59 16.17
CA ARG A 123 -24.32 -22.38 15.45
C ARG A 123 -24.98 -21.04 15.83
N GLU A 124 -26.29 -21.04 16.08
CA GLU A 124 -27.12 -19.84 15.89
C GLU A 124 -26.79 -18.61 16.77
N ALA A 125 -26.42 -18.79 18.05
CA ALA A 125 -26.11 -17.64 18.92
C ALA A 125 -24.73 -16.99 18.65
N ARG A 126 -23.77 -17.75 18.09
CA ARG A 126 -22.46 -17.21 17.68
C ARG A 126 -22.59 -16.38 16.41
N ASP A 127 -23.47 -16.80 15.51
CA ASP A 127 -23.67 -16.18 14.19
C ASP A 127 -24.02 -14.68 14.27
N THR A 128 -24.76 -14.23 15.30
CA THR A 128 -25.14 -12.80 15.42
C THR A 128 -24.00 -11.89 15.87
N ARG A 129 -23.15 -12.33 16.83
CA ARG A 129 -21.95 -11.58 17.24
C ARG A 129 -20.93 -11.56 16.11
N ASP A 130 -20.71 -12.71 15.49
CA ASP A 130 -19.79 -12.86 14.38
C ASP A 130 -20.19 -11.95 13.21
N ALA A 131 -21.49 -11.79 12.93
CA ALA A 131 -21.99 -10.88 11.91
C ALA A 131 -21.67 -9.40 12.19
N HIS A 132 -21.73 -8.95 13.45
CA HIS A 132 -21.36 -7.58 13.82
C HIS A 132 -19.85 -7.34 13.68
N GLU A 133 -19.02 -8.27 14.17
CA GLU A 133 -17.56 -8.19 14.05
C GLU A 133 -17.11 -8.21 12.59
N VAL A 134 -17.74 -9.02 11.74
CA VAL A 134 -17.51 -9.03 10.29
C VAL A 134 -17.86 -7.69 9.68
N ARG A 135 -19.00 -7.08 10.03
CA ARG A 135 -19.38 -5.77 9.48
C ARG A 135 -18.38 -4.69 9.84
N ASP A 136 -17.98 -4.61 11.11
CA ASP A 136 -17.03 -3.60 11.58
C ASP A 136 -15.65 -3.78 10.93
N ALA A 137 -15.22 -5.03 10.72
CA ALA A 137 -14.02 -5.37 9.96
C ALA A 137 -14.10 -4.92 8.49
N HIS A 138 -15.26 -5.10 7.85
CA HIS A 138 -15.50 -4.64 6.47
C HIS A 138 -15.45 -3.11 6.37
N GLU A 139 -16.06 -2.40 7.34
CA GLU A 139 -16.04 -0.94 7.38
C GLU A 139 -14.62 -0.40 7.59
N ALA A 140 -13.85 -0.99 8.53
CA ALA A 140 -12.47 -0.60 8.78
C ALA A 140 -11.58 -0.81 7.55
N LEU A 141 -11.73 -1.94 6.84
CA LEU A 141 -11.01 -2.20 5.60
C LEU A 141 -11.40 -1.19 4.51
N ALA A 142 -12.69 -0.90 4.33
CA ALA A 142 -13.17 0.05 3.33
C ALA A 142 -12.65 1.47 3.58
N ALA A 143 -12.72 1.96 4.83
CA ALA A 143 -12.22 3.26 5.23
C ALA A 143 -10.70 3.37 5.01
N TRP A 144 -9.93 2.36 5.43
CA TRP A 144 -8.49 2.33 5.22
C TRP A 144 -8.12 2.31 3.73
N THR A 145 -8.80 1.50 2.92
CA THR A 145 -8.60 1.47 1.47
C THR A 145 -8.87 2.83 0.83
N GLY A 146 -9.97 3.49 1.20
CA GLY A 146 -10.30 4.83 0.70
C GLY A 146 -9.20 5.86 0.99
N ASP A 147 -8.72 5.90 2.23
CA ASP A 147 -7.66 6.83 2.64
C ASP A 147 -6.31 6.51 1.97
N TYR A 148 -6.00 5.22 1.79
CA TYR A 148 -4.79 4.82 1.07
C TYR A 148 -4.85 5.27 -0.39
N LEU A 149 -5.98 5.06 -1.06
CA LEU A 149 -6.17 5.50 -2.45
C LEU A 149 -6.02 7.02 -2.56
N ALA A 150 -6.59 7.79 -1.63
CA ALA A 150 -6.44 9.24 -1.58
C ALA A 150 -4.97 9.67 -1.37
N TRP A 151 -4.24 8.97 -0.49
CA TRP A 151 -2.81 9.20 -0.28
C TRP A 151 -2.00 8.94 -1.54
N LEU A 152 -2.29 7.84 -2.27
CA LEU A 152 -1.62 7.51 -3.53
C LEU A 152 -1.91 8.57 -4.60
N THR A 153 -3.16 8.99 -4.76
CA THR A 153 -3.54 10.06 -5.68
C THR A 153 -2.77 11.33 -5.39
N ARG A 154 -2.65 11.71 -4.13
CA ARG A 154 -1.86 12.89 -3.74
C ARG A 154 -0.38 12.76 -4.10
N ALA A 155 0.23 11.61 -3.83
CA ALA A 155 1.62 11.35 -4.20
C ALA A 155 1.82 11.40 -5.73
N ASP A 156 0.92 10.74 -6.48
CA ASP A 156 0.97 10.58 -7.94
C ASP A 156 0.73 11.88 -8.70
N GLU A 157 -0.23 12.71 -8.25
CA GLU A 157 -0.71 13.87 -9.01
C GLU A 157 -0.09 15.18 -8.53
N GLU A 158 0.31 15.29 -7.26
CA GLU A 158 0.95 16.49 -6.73
C GLU A 158 2.48 16.35 -6.71
N LEU A 159 2.99 15.32 -6.03
CA LEU A 159 4.41 15.25 -5.67
C LEU A 159 5.30 14.73 -6.80
N LEU A 160 4.98 13.60 -7.42
CA LEU A 160 5.83 13.00 -8.46
C LEU A 160 6.01 13.90 -9.69
N PRO A 161 5.00 14.65 -10.17
CA PRO A 161 5.19 15.61 -11.25
C PRO A 161 6.06 16.80 -10.86
N MET A 162 6.16 17.15 -9.57
CA MET A 162 7.13 18.13 -9.07
C MET A 162 8.53 17.55 -9.07
N ALA A 163 8.71 16.31 -8.60
CA ALA A 163 10.00 15.62 -8.63
C ALA A 163 10.59 15.55 -10.04
N ALA A 164 9.78 15.19 -11.03
CA ALA A 164 10.20 15.15 -12.44
C ALA A 164 10.72 16.50 -12.98
N ARG A 165 10.32 17.62 -12.37
CA ARG A 165 10.71 18.97 -12.79
C ARG A 165 11.87 19.54 -11.99
N LEU A 166 12.01 19.14 -10.72
CA LEU A 166 12.89 19.79 -9.76
C LEU A 166 14.16 19.00 -9.45
N LEU A 167 14.13 17.68 -9.62
CA LEU A 167 15.31 16.85 -9.38
C LEU A 167 16.28 16.94 -10.56
N ASP A 168 17.57 17.02 -10.23
CA ASP A 168 18.65 16.94 -11.21
C ASP A 168 19.02 15.47 -11.51
N ASP A 169 19.88 15.27 -12.50
CA ASP A 169 20.30 13.94 -12.95
C ASP A 169 20.96 13.14 -11.81
N ALA A 170 21.71 13.80 -10.93
CA ALA A 170 22.37 13.16 -9.79
C ALA A 170 21.35 12.62 -8.77
N ALA A 171 20.34 13.41 -8.42
CA ALA A 171 19.26 12.97 -7.53
C ALA A 171 18.42 11.85 -8.18
N LEU A 172 18.22 11.88 -9.49
CA LEU A 172 17.53 10.81 -10.23
C LEU A 172 18.34 9.51 -10.29
N ASP A 173 19.67 9.58 -10.41
CA ASP A 173 20.55 8.41 -10.36
C ASP A 173 20.52 7.74 -8.98
N GLU A 174 20.55 8.53 -7.90
CA GLU A 174 20.40 8.01 -6.53
C GLU A 174 19.04 7.36 -6.31
N LEU A 175 17.97 7.98 -6.81
CA LEU A 175 16.62 7.41 -6.73
C LEU A 175 16.53 6.10 -7.52
N THR A 176 17.19 6.02 -8.66
CA THR A 176 17.28 4.80 -9.48
C THR A 176 17.95 3.67 -8.69
N ALA A 177 19.05 3.95 -8.00
CA ALA A 177 19.73 2.96 -7.17
C ALA A 177 18.82 2.44 -6.04
N ASP A 178 18.07 3.33 -5.37
CA ASP A 178 17.14 2.93 -4.31
C ASP A 178 15.94 2.13 -4.84
N CYS A 179 15.46 2.44 -6.06
CA CYS A 179 14.41 1.71 -6.75
C CYS A 179 14.79 0.27 -7.14
N ALA A 180 16.08 -0.06 -7.23
CA ALA A 180 16.53 -1.44 -7.47
C ALA A 180 16.09 -2.41 -6.35
N ARG A 181 15.78 -1.90 -5.14
CA ARG A 181 15.20 -2.69 -4.05
C ARG A 181 13.83 -3.28 -4.39
N LEU A 182 13.12 -2.69 -5.36
CA LEU A 182 11.82 -3.17 -5.83
C LEU A 182 11.91 -4.39 -6.75
N ASP A 183 13.09 -4.74 -7.25
CA ASP A 183 13.28 -5.88 -8.16
C ASP A 183 13.45 -7.21 -7.41
N GLY A 184 13.85 -7.18 -6.14
CA GLY A 184 14.04 -8.38 -5.31
C GLY A 184 12.77 -8.90 -4.63
N THR A 185 11.61 -8.28 -4.85
CA THR A 185 10.37 -8.51 -4.08
C THR A 185 9.15 -8.89 -4.92
N ALA A 186 9.35 -9.26 -6.19
CA ALA A 186 8.29 -9.69 -7.10
C ALA A 186 7.99 -11.20 -6.99
#